data_AF-A0A126QQ13-F1
#
_entry.id   AF-A0A126QQ13-F1
#
_cell.length_a   1.000
_cell.length_b   1.000
_cell.length_c   1.000
_cell.angle_alpha   90.00
_cell.angle_beta   90.00
_cell.angle_gamma   90.00
#
_symmetry.space_group_name_H-M   'P 1'
#
loop_
_entity.id
_entity.type
_entity.pdbx_description
1 polymer ?
#
loop_
_entity_poly.entity_id
_entity_poly.type
_entity_poly.pdbx_seq_one_letter_code
_entity_poly.pdbx_strand_id
1 'polypeptide(L)'
;MTSISVIFGFALAIFFIVFRMISKHRYETLNALQNEQHELTSKHESLVAQRRELQREIADKETLLASLRSMNIPLPDISIQDLEAGDTDESASYSRYLLNQKKITPDQNQRALQKMEILKMDYLGVCMTLGFIDLETSQQAQRAAKSSATKPR
;
A
#
# COMPACT_ATOMS: atom_id res chain seq x y z
N MET A 1 27.21 73.92 -7.36
CA MET A 1 27.57 72.99 -6.26
C MET A 1 26.34 72.34 -5.62
N THR A 2 25.25 73.08 -5.39
CA THR A 2 24.00 72.55 -4.79
C THR A 2 23.31 71.45 -5.60
N SER A 3 23.27 71.56 -6.93
CA SER A 3 22.63 70.58 -7.82
C SER A 3 23.31 69.20 -7.80
N ILE A 4 24.64 69.15 -7.72
CA ILE A 4 25.41 67.89 -7.67
C ILE A 4 25.15 67.16 -6.34
N SER A 5 25.10 67.90 -5.22
CA SER A 5 24.79 67.32 -3.90
C SER A 5 23.37 66.76 -3.82
N VAL A 6 22.38 67.40 -4.45
CA VAL A 6 21.00 66.90 -4.51
C VAL A 6 20.90 65.61 -5.33
N ILE A 7 21.56 65.55 -6.49
CA ILE A 7 21.59 64.35 -7.34
C ILE A 7 22.27 63.20 -6.59
N PHE A 8 23.37 63.47 -5.90
CA PHE A 8 24.09 62.46 -5.11
C PHE A 8 23.25 61.93 -3.94
N GLY A 9 22.55 62.80 -3.22
CA GLY A 9 21.63 62.40 -2.16
C GLY A 9 20.48 61.53 -2.66
N PHE A 10 19.92 61.87 -3.83
CA PHE A 10 18.86 61.08 -4.45
C PHE A 10 19.36 59.70 -4.92
N ALA A 11 20.57 59.64 -5.49
CA ALA A 11 21.20 58.38 -5.88
C ALA A 11 21.47 57.46 -4.67
N LEU A 12 21.92 58.02 -3.54
CA LEU A 12 22.10 57.28 -2.29
C LEU A 12 20.77 56.77 -1.72
N ALA A 13 19.70 57.58 -1.78
CA ALA A 13 18.38 57.17 -1.33
C ALA A 13 17.84 55.98 -2.14
N ILE A 14 17.96 56.03 -3.47
CA ILE A 14 17.58 54.92 -4.35
C ILE A 14 18.42 53.68 -4.05
N PHE A 15 19.74 53.84 -3.92
CA PHE A 15 20.64 52.74 -3.59
C PHE A 15 20.24 52.05 -2.28
N PHE A 16 19.92 52.82 -1.25
CA PHE A 16 19.51 52.29 0.05
C PHE A 16 18.18 51.54 -0.01
N ILE A 17 17.22 52.03 -0.80
CA ILE A 17 15.93 51.36 -1.02
C ILE A 17 16.14 50.02 -1.74
N VAL A 18 16.89 50.01 -2.84
CA VAL A 18 17.18 48.79 -3.60
C VAL A 18 17.97 47.80 -2.76
N PHE A 19 18.98 48.27 -2.02
CA PHE A 19 19.75 47.44 -1.10
C PHE A 19 18.86 46.78 -0.04
N ARG A 20 17.97 47.55 0.60
CA ARG A 20 17.01 46.98 1.55
C ARG A 20 16.07 45.96 0.92
N MET A 21 15.60 46.20 -0.30
CA MET A 21 14.71 45.28 -1.00
C MET A 21 15.41 43.95 -1.28
N ILE A 22 16.65 44.00 -1.78
CA ILE A 22 17.48 42.81 -2.04
C ILE A 22 17.78 42.07 -0.73
N SER A 23 18.16 42.78 0.33
CA SER A 23 18.41 42.16 1.63
C SER A 23 17.18 41.43 2.14
N LYS A 24 16.00 42.06 2.11
CA LYS A 24 14.75 41.43 2.56
C LYS A 24 14.42 40.17 1.76
N HIS A 25 14.53 40.23 0.43
CA HIS A 25 14.30 39.07 -0.43
C HIS A 25 15.27 37.92 -0.15
N ARG A 26 16.56 38.22 0.09
CA ARG A 26 17.55 37.21 0.48
C ARG A 26 17.24 36.57 1.83
N TYR A 27 16.78 37.35 2.81
CA TYR A 27 16.37 36.79 4.11
C TYR A 27 15.13 35.91 4.01
N GLU A 28 14.12 36.32 3.24
CA GLU A 28 12.91 35.53 3.04
C GLU A 28 13.21 34.21 2.34
N THR A 29 14.02 34.25 1.28
CA THR A 29 14.45 33.03 0.56
C THR A 29 15.29 32.11 1.44
N LEU A 30 16.26 32.63 2.19
CA LEU A 30 17.05 31.81 3.12
C LEU A 30 16.18 31.16 4.19
N ASN A 31 15.24 31.90 4.78
CA ASN A 31 14.31 31.35 5.78
C ASN A 31 13.39 30.27 5.17
N ALA A 32 12.90 30.48 3.94
CA ALA A 32 12.09 29.50 3.25
C ALA A 32 12.87 28.20 2.98
N LEU A 33 14.10 28.31 2.45
CA LEU A 33 14.97 27.15 2.23
C LEU A 33 15.32 26.44 3.54
N GLN A 34 15.57 27.19 4.63
CA GLN A 34 15.88 26.60 5.92
C GLN A 34 14.68 25.82 6.50
N ASN A 35 13.46 26.34 6.34
CA ASN A 35 12.24 25.65 6.76
C ASN A 35 12.01 24.39 5.93
N GLU A 36 12.21 24.45 4.61
CA GLU A 36 12.09 23.28 3.73
C GLU A 36 13.12 22.21 4.08
N GLN A 37 14.38 22.62 4.35
CA GLN A 37 15.42 21.72 4.81
C GLN A 37 15.03 21.05 6.13
N HIS A 38 14.49 21.82 7.08
CA HIS A 38 14.05 21.28 8.36
C HIS A 38 12.91 20.25 8.18
N GLU A 39 11.92 20.56 7.34
CA GLU A 39 10.82 19.66 7.04
C GLU A 39 11.31 18.36 6.39
N LEU A 40 12.22 18.45 5.42
CA LEU A 40 12.82 17.29 4.77
C LEU A 40 13.62 16.43 5.75
N THR A 41 14.41 17.05 6.63
CA THR A 41 15.16 16.31 7.66
C THR A 41 14.23 15.58 8.63
N SER A 42 13.16 16.23 9.08
CA SER A 42 12.15 15.62 9.95
C SER A 42 11.44 14.44 9.26
N LYS A 43 11.03 14.61 8.00
CA LYS A 43 10.45 13.54 7.20
C LYS A 43 11.40 12.36 7.05
N HIS A 44 12.67 12.62 6.73
CA HIS A 44 13.67 11.57 6.60
C HIS A 44 13.89 10.82 7.92
N GLU A 45 13.99 11.53 9.05
CA GLU A 45 14.11 10.91 10.37
C GLU A 45 12.90 10.02 10.71
N SER A 46 11.68 10.50 10.41
CA SER A 46 10.47 9.72 10.62
C SER A 46 10.44 8.43 9.78
N LEU A 47 10.90 8.48 8.52
CA LEU A 47 11.00 7.31 7.65
C LEU A 47 12.05 6.32 8.14
N VAL A 48 13.19 6.81 8.65
CA VAL A 48 14.21 5.94 9.25
C VAL A 48 13.66 5.24 10.50
N ALA A 49 12.90 5.95 11.33
CA ALA A 49 12.25 5.35 12.50
C ALA A 49 11.23 4.27 12.09
N GLN A 50 10.35 4.57 11.13
CA GLN A 50 9.39 3.59 10.60
C GLN A 50 10.09 2.36 10.00
N ARG A 51 11.17 2.57 9.25
CA ARG A 51 11.96 1.47 8.68
C ARG A 51 12.55 0.57 9.76
N ARG A 52 13.08 1.15 10.84
CA ARG A 52 13.61 0.37 11.98
C ARG A 52 12.51 -0.42 12.67
N GLU A 53 11.33 0.17 12.83
CA GLU A 53 10.19 -0.51 13.44
C GLU A 53 9.70 -1.68 12.58
N LEU A 54 9.56 -1.48 11.28
CA LEU A 54 9.20 -2.55 10.34
C LEU A 54 10.25 -3.67 10.32
N GLN A 55 11.54 -3.33 10.41
CA GLN A 55 12.60 -4.35 10.50
C GLN A 55 12.50 -5.19 11.78
N ARG A 56 12.12 -4.57 12.91
CA ARG A 56 11.85 -5.30 14.15
C ARG A 56 10.62 -6.19 14.00
N GLU A 57 9.54 -5.68 13.44
CA GLU A 57 8.32 -6.46 13.23
C GLU A 57 8.57 -7.66 12.31
N ILE A 58 9.41 -7.51 11.27
CA ILE A 58 9.84 -8.63 10.42
C ILE A 58 10.61 -9.65 11.26
N ALA A 59 11.61 -9.23 12.04
CA ALA A 59 12.40 -10.13 12.88
C ALA A 59 11.52 -10.85 13.92
N ASP A 60 10.57 -10.16 14.54
CA ASP A 60 9.62 -10.72 15.50
C ASP A 60 8.70 -11.75 14.83
N LYS A 61 8.20 -11.46 13.61
CA LYS A 61 7.40 -12.42 12.83
C LYS A 61 8.22 -13.62 12.37
N GLU A 62 9.46 -13.42 11.97
CA GLU A 62 10.36 -14.51 11.58
C GLU A 62 10.69 -15.43 12.76
N THR A 63 10.98 -14.86 13.94
CA THR A 63 11.20 -15.64 15.16
C THR A 63 9.94 -16.37 15.60
N LEU A 64 8.77 -15.74 15.49
CA LEU A 64 7.48 -16.39 15.75
C LEU A 64 7.23 -17.54 14.77
N LEU A 65 7.47 -17.35 13.46
CA LEU A 65 7.37 -18.41 12.46
C LEU A 65 8.34 -19.56 12.73
N ALA A 66 9.58 -19.25 13.12
CA ALA A 66 10.57 -20.26 13.50
C ALA A 66 10.11 -21.04 14.74
N SER A 67 9.52 -20.37 15.73
CA SER A 67 8.96 -21.02 16.92
C SER A 67 7.75 -21.90 16.61
N LEU A 68 6.86 -21.47 15.71
CA LEU A 68 5.72 -22.28 15.26
C LEU A 68 6.19 -23.52 14.48
N ARG A 69 7.22 -23.38 13.64
CA ARG A 69 7.84 -24.50 12.92
C ARG A 69 8.52 -25.49 13.88
N SER A 70 9.20 -24.99 14.92
CA SER A 70 9.90 -25.85 15.88
C SER A 70 8.98 -26.52 16.88
N MET A 71 7.84 -25.90 17.21
CA MET A 71 6.87 -26.48 18.13
C MET A 71 6.20 -27.73 17.57
N ASN A 72 6.35 -28.05 16.29
CA ASN A 72 5.77 -29.25 15.66
C ASN A 72 4.31 -29.45 16.09
N ILE A 73 3.63 -28.34 16.39
CA ILE A 73 2.19 -28.34 16.57
C ILE A 73 1.74 -28.78 15.19
N PRO A 74 0.98 -29.88 15.08
CA PRO A 74 0.13 -29.99 13.94
C PRO A 74 -0.79 -28.77 14.04
N LEU A 75 -0.35 -27.65 13.46
CA LEU A 75 -1.23 -26.86 12.61
C LEU A 75 -2.02 -27.96 11.92
N PRO A 76 -3.36 -28.00 12.05
CA PRO A 76 -4.12 -28.86 11.17
C PRO A 76 -3.62 -28.43 9.80
N ASP A 77 -2.68 -29.21 9.26
CA ASP A 77 -2.36 -29.21 7.87
C ASP A 77 -3.73 -29.46 7.36
N ILE A 78 -4.28 -28.44 6.72
CA ILE A 78 -5.55 -28.59 6.04
C ILE A 78 -5.17 -29.51 4.89
N SER A 79 -4.97 -30.77 5.24
CA SER A 79 -4.67 -31.87 4.40
C SER A 79 -5.78 -31.80 3.39
N ILE A 80 -5.38 -31.81 2.14
CA ILE A 80 -6.29 -31.78 1.00
C ILE A 80 -7.40 -32.83 1.19
N GLN A 81 -7.17 -33.88 1.99
CA GLN A 81 -8.12 -34.92 2.36
C GLN A 81 -9.11 -34.56 3.50
N ASP A 82 -8.73 -33.75 4.49
CA ASP A 82 -9.68 -33.29 5.52
C ASP A 82 -10.59 -32.15 5.00
N LEU A 83 -10.15 -31.47 3.93
CA LEU A 83 -10.94 -30.49 3.17
C LEU A 83 -11.72 -31.09 1.98
N GLU A 84 -11.59 -32.40 1.75
CA GLU A 84 -12.36 -33.19 0.78
C GLU A 84 -13.64 -33.77 1.40
N ALA A 85 -13.79 -33.73 2.73
CA ALA A 85 -14.92 -34.33 3.44
C ALA A 85 -16.12 -33.38 3.69
N GLY A 86 -16.08 -32.15 3.17
CA GLY A 86 -17.15 -31.15 3.37
C GLY A 86 -17.60 -30.55 2.05
N ASP A 87 -18.63 -31.15 1.48
CA ASP A 87 -19.54 -30.68 0.43
C ASP A 87 -18.97 -29.90 -0.78
N THR A 88 -19.42 -30.37 -1.93
CA THR A 88 -19.27 -29.92 -3.32
C THR A 88 -19.80 -28.50 -3.56
N ASP A 89 -19.28 -27.49 -2.85
CA ASP A 89 -19.61 -26.09 -3.11
C ASP A 89 -18.66 -25.52 -4.19
N GLU A 90 -19.21 -25.24 -5.37
CA GLU A 90 -18.48 -24.63 -6.49
C GLU A 90 -17.77 -23.32 -6.07
N SER A 91 -18.35 -22.60 -5.11
CA SER A 91 -17.81 -21.37 -4.52
C SER A 91 -16.47 -21.58 -3.80
N ALA A 92 -16.32 -22.72 -3.11
CA ALA A 92 -15.08 -23.09 -2.44
C ALA A 92 -13.97 -23.44 -3.45
N SER A 93 -14.32 -24.04 -4.58
CA SER A 93 -13.38 -24.32 -5.66
C SER A 93 -12.85 -23.03 -6.31
N TYR A 94 -13.74 -22.07 -6.58
CA TYR A 94 -13.38 -20.78 -7.17
C TYR A 94 -12.49 -19.92 -6.26
N SER A 95 -12.83 -19.84 -4.97
CA SER A 95 -12.02 -19.10 -3.99
C SER A 95 -10.61 -19.68 -3.87
N ARG A 96 -10.46 -21.01 -3.80
CA ARG A 96 -9.16 -21.71 -3.77
C ARG A 96 -8.34 -21.42 -5.03
N TYR A 97 -8.94 -21.52 -6.21
CA TYR A 97 -8.24 -21.25 -7.48
C TYR A 97 -7.72 -19.81 -7.54
N LEU A 98 -8.55 -18.83 -7.19
CA LEU A 98 -8.19 -17.42 -7.26
C LEU A 98 -7.12 -17.03 -6.23
N LEU A 99 -7.12 -17.64 -5.05
CA LEU A 99 -6.06 -17.46 -4.06
C LEU A 99 -4.73 -18.09 -4.51
N ASN A 100 -4.77 -19.33 -5.04
CA ASN A 100 -3.57 -20.04 -5.49
C ASN A 100 -2.89 -19.35 -6.67
N GLN A 101 -3.68 -18.82 -7.60
CA GLN A 101 -3.18 -18.05 -8.75
C GLN A 101 -2.84 -16.59 -8.40
N LYS A 102 -2.92 -16.21 -7.11
CA LYS A 102 -2.69 -14.84 -6.62
C LYS A 102 -3.53 -13.79 -7.34
N LYS A 103 -4.71 -14.17 -7.80
CA LYS A 103 -5.65 -13.27 -8.50
C LYS A 103 -6.44 -12.41 -7.52
N ILE A 104 -6.58 -12.87 -6.28
CA ILE A 104 -7.20 -12.13 -5.18
C ILE A 104 -6.34 -12.29 -3.92
N THR A 105 -6.40 -11.31 -3.02
CA THR A 105 -5.78 -11.40 -1.69
C THR A 105 -6.66 -12.16 -0.70
N PRO A 106 -6.09 -12.69 0.41
CA PRO A 106 -6.89 -13.32 1.47
C PRO A 106 -7.98 -12.39 2.04
N ASP A 107 -7.68 -11.10 2.18
CA ASP A 107 -8.65 -10.09 2.63
C ASP A 107 -9.79 -9.89 1.62
N GLN A 108 -9.48 -9.88 0.32
CA GLN A 108 -10.49 -9.79 -0.73
C GLN A 108 -11.39 -11.03 -0.77
N ASN A 109 -10.82 -12.23 -0.59
CA ASN A 109 -11.59 -13.46 -0.48
C ASN A 109 -12.56 -13.43 0.71
N GLN A 110 -12.09 -13.02 1.89
CA GLN A 110 -12.94 -12.93 3.08
C GLN A 110 -14.09 -11.91 2.90
N ARG A 111 -13.81 -10.76 2.28
CA ARG A 111 -14.84 -9.76 1.95
C ARG A 111 -15.84 -10.29 0.92
N ALA A 112 -15.38 -11.03 -0.08
CA ALA A 112 -16.25 -11.63 -1.08
C ALA A 112 -17.18 -12.67 -0.46
N LEU A 113 -16.67 -13.55 0.43
CA LEU A 113 -17.49 -14.53 1.15
C LEU A 113 -18.55 -13.88 2.04
N GLN A 114 -18.20 -12.83 2.78
CA GLN A 114 -19.17 -12.08 3.58
C GLN A 114 -20.25 -11.41 2.72
N LYS A 115 -19.88 -10.89 1.55
CA LYS A 115 -20.81 -10.22 0.64
C LYS A 115 -21.66 -11.21 -0.16
N MET A 116 -21.20 -12.45 -0.33
CA MET A 116 -21.94 -13.55 -0.95
C MET A 116 -23.24 -13.84 -0.20
N GLU A 117 -23.17 -13.95 1.13
CA GLU A 117 -24.33 -14.20 1.98
C GLU A 117 -25.35 -13.03 1.94
N ILE A 118 -24.84 -11.80 1.89
CA ILE A 118 -25.67 -10.58 1.89
C ILE A 118 -26.34 -10.35 0.53
N LEU A 119 -25.59 -10.52 -0.56
CA LEU A 119 -26.05 -10.25 -1.92
C LEU A 119 -26.79 -11.43 -2.54
N LYS A 120 -26.73 -12.62 -1.94
CA LYS A 120 -27.27 -13.89 -2.48
C LYS A 120 -26.85 -14.13 -3.93
N MET A 121 -25.59 -13.78 -4.23
CA MET A 121 -24.97 -13.97 -5.54
C MET A 121 -23.86 -15.01 -5.44
N ASP A 122 -23.56 -15.68 -6.55
CA ASP A 122 -22.44 -16.61 -6.63
C ASP A 122 -21.12 -15.91 -6.33
N TYR A 123 -20.17 -16.65 -5.75
CA TYR A 123 -18.86 -16.13 -5.35
C TYR A 123 -18.13 -15.36 -6.47
N LEU A 124 -18.12 -15.91 -7.70
CA LEU A 124 -17.53 -15.24 -8.86
C LEU A 124 -18.28 -13.96 -9.24
N GLY A 125 -19.61 -13.96 -9.14
CA GLY A 125 -20.45 -12.78 -9.36
C GLY A 125 -20.13 -11.66 -8.37
N VAL A 126 -19.94 -12.01 -7.11
CA VAL A 126 -19.52 -11.06 -6.06
C VAL A 126 -18.12 -10.52 -6.34
N CYS A 127 -17.16 -11.39 -6.70
CA CYS A 127 -15.80 -10.96 -7.01
C CYS A 127 -15.75 -10.02 -8.22
N MET A 128 -16.58 -10.25 -9.24
CA MET A 128 -16.71 -9.33 -10.39
C MET A 128 -17.39 -8.02 -9.98
N THR A 129 -18.47 -8.07 -9.20
CA THR A 129 -19.22 -6.88 -8.78
C THR A 129 -18.40 -5.97 -7.87
N LEU A 130 -17.54 -6.55 -7.03
CA LEU A 130 -16.62 -5.80 -6.17
C LEU A 130 -15.36 -5.32 -6.92
N GLY A 131 -15.20 -5.67 -8.21
CA GLY A 131 -14.05 -5.30 -9.02
C GLY A 131 -12.75 -6.00 -8.61
N PHE A 132 -12.84 -7.17 -7.96
CA PHE A 132 -11.67 -7.95 -7.56
C PHE A 132 -11.10 -8.77 -8.71
N ILE A 133 -11.94 -9.16 -9.68
CA ILE A 133 -11.54 -9.96 -10.84
C ILE A 133 -12.22 -9.47 -12.12
N ASP A 134 -11.53 -9.61 -13.24
CA ASP A 134 -12.09 -9.37 -14.58
C ASP A 134 -12.92 -10.56 -15.08
N LEU A 135 -13.78 -10.31 -16.08
CA LEU A 135 -14.60 -11.34 -16.72
C LEU A 135 -13.77 -12.50 -17.28
N GLU A 136 -12.60 -12.21 -17.85
CA GLU A 136 -11.69 -13.24 -18.38
C GLU A 136 -11.16 -14.16 -17.27
N THR A 137 -10.82 -13.58 -16.12
CA THR A 137 -10.32 -14.33 -14.95
C THR A 137 -11.43 -15.19 -14.35
N SER A 138 -12.67 -14.70 -14.36
CA SER A 138 -13.86 -15.47 -13.95
C SER A 138 -14.10 -16.68 -14.85
N GLN A 139 -14.01 -16.51 -16.18
CA GLN A 139 -14.15 -17.63 -17.12
C GLN A 139 -13.02 -18.67 -16.96
N GLN A 140 -11.79 -18.22 -16.69
CA GLN A 140 -10.67 -19.12 -16.43
C GLN A 140 -10.89 -19.94 -15.15
N ALA A 141 -11.35 -19.30 -14.07
CA ALA A 141 -11.71 -19.99 -12.82
C ALA A 141 -12.85 -21.00 -13.04
N GLN A 142 -13.84 -20.65 -13.85
CA GLN A 142 -14.95 -21.54 -14.19
C GLN A 142 -14.49 -22.77 -14.99
N ARG A 143 -13.59 -22.59 -15.96
CA ARG A 143 -12.99 -23.69 -16.73
C ARG A 143 -12.09 -24.56 -15.85
N ALA A 144 -11.32 -23.96 -14.96
CA ALA A 144 -10.45 -24.68 -14.03
C ALA A 144 -11.27 -25.58 -13.09
N ALA A 145 -12.35 -25.07 -12.51
CA ALA A 145 -13.23 -25.87 -11.64
C ALA A 145 -13.95 -27.00 -12.40
N LYS A 146 -14.35 -26.77 -13.65
CA LYS A 146 -14.92 -27.84 -14.50
C LYS A 146 -13.89 -28.92 -14.82
N SER A 147 -12.63 -28.55 -15.03
CA SER A 147 -11.55 -29.50 -15.30
C SER A 147 -11.15 -30.33 -14.08
N SER A 148 -11.30 -29.79 -12.86
CA SER A 148 -11.05 -30.52 -11.62
C SER A 148 -12.20 -31.47 -11.25
N ALA A 149 -13.43 -31.21 -11.73
CA ALA A 149 -14.58 -32.10 -11.55
C ALA A 149 -14.57 -33.35 -12.46
N THR A 150 -13.95 -33.27 -13.65
CA THR A 150 -13.96 -34.35 -14.66
C THR A 150 -12.79 -35.33 -14.54
N LYS A 151 -12.03 -35.31 -13.43
CA LYS A 151 -10.92 -36.24 -13.22
C LYS A 151 -11.29 -37.30 -12.16
N PRO A 152 -12.05 -38.36 -12.51
CA PRO A 152 -11.95 -39.59 -11.75
C PRO A 152 -10.56 -40.17 -12.01
N ARG A 153 -9.95 -40.68 -10.94
CA ARG A 153 -8.65 -41.39 -10.87
C ARG A 153 -8.15 -42.00 -12.18
#